data_AF-A0A836TVS0-F1
#
_entry.id   AF-A0A836TVS0-F1
#
_cell.length_a   1.000
_cell.length_b   1.000
_cell.length_c   1.000
_cell.angle_alpha   90.00
_cell.angle_beta   90.00
_cell.angle_gamma   90.00
#
_symmetry.space_group_name_H-M   'P 1'
#
loop_
_entity.id
_entity.type
_entity.pdbx_description
1 polymer ?
#
loop_
_entity_poly.entity_id
_entity_poly.type
_entity_poly.pdbx_seq_one_letter_code
_entity_poly.pdbx_strand_id
1 'polypeptide(L)'
;MKSVADEISEHGVFSFLLSDSKNMYAYCTNRMCWVTRQYPFGEAHLIDTGETIDFNTRLDKDDVITIIASHSLTDNEQWNCMEKGEFRVFSNGKSSRLAT
;
A
#
# COMPACT_ATOMS: atom_id res chain seq x y z
N MET A 1 17.91 4.38 -4.36
CA MET A 1 17.07 4.31 -3.14
C MET A 1 16.96 2.88 -2.61
N LYS A 2 16.57 1.89 -3.43
CA LYS A 2 16.53 0.47 -2.98
C LYS A 2 17.84 -0.02 -2.37
N SER A 3 18.99 0.13 -3.06
CA SER A 3 20.28 -0.36 -2.53
C SER A 3 20.64 0.20 -1.15
N VAL A 4 20.33 1.48 -0.87
CA VAL A 4 20.53 2.08 0.45
C VAL A 4 19.58 1.47 1.49
N ALA A 5 18.33 1.21 1.11
CA ALA A 5 17.36 0.55 1.98
C ALA A 5 17.75 -0.90 2.29
N ASP A 6 18.30 -1.62 1.30
CA ASP A 6 18.84 -2.96 1.47
C ASP A 6 19.98 -2.95 2.50
N GLU A 7 20.96 -2.04 2.34
CA GLU A 7 22.10 -1.88 3.26
C GLU A 7 21.64 -1.58 4.70
N ILE A 8 20.74 -0.61 4.88
CA ILE A 8 20.22 -0.28 6.21
C ILE A 8 19.49 -1.48 6.83
N SER A 9 18.79 -2.28 6.02
CA SER A 9 18.05 -3.44 6.49
C SER A 9 18.93 -4.60 6.98
N GLU A 10 20.22 -4.58 6.68
CA GLU A 10 21.18 -5.52 7.28
C GLU A 10 21.33 -5.31 8.80
N HIS A 11 20.97 -4.11 9.29
CA HIS A 11 21.03 -3.76 10.71
C HIS A 11 19.72 -4.00 11.47
N GLY A 12 18.66 -4.48 10.82
CA GLY A 12 17.40 -4.83 11.48
C GLY A 12 16.14 -4.55 10.65
N VAL A 13 15.00 -4.43 11.34
CA VAL A 13 13.73 -4.12 10.68
C VAL A 13 13.76 -2.67 10.20
N PHE A 14 13.64 -2.49 8.89
CA PHE A 14 13.61 -1.20 8.22
C PHE A 14 12.56 -1.19 7.12
N SER A 15 11.29 -1.03 7.51
CA SER A 15 10.19 -0.82 6.56
C SER A 15 9.81 0.65 6.56
N PHE A 16 9.60 1.25 5.39
CA PHE A 16 9.26 2.68 5.30
C PHE A 16 8.26 2.99 4.21
N LEU A 17 7.61 4.14 4.39
CA LEU A 17 6.93 4.91 3.37
C LEU A 17 7.65 6.25 3.22
N LEU A 18 7.94 6.66 1.99
CA LEU A 18 8.60 7.92 1.68
C LEU A 18 7.91 8.56 0.48
N SER A 19 7.76 9.87 0.43
CA SER A 19 7.11 10.55 -0.70
C SER A 19 7.93 11.74 -1.19
N ASP A 20 7.90 11.96 -2.50
CA ASP A 20 8.43 13.15 -3.19
C ASP A 20 7.30 14.07 -3.70
N SER A 21 6.12 13.98 -3.10
CA SER A 21 4.86 14.64 -3.51
C SER A 21 4.22 14.15 -4.81
N LYS A 22 4.92 13.37 -5.64
CA LYS A 22 4.38 12.80 -6.89
C LYS A 22 4.17 11.29 -6.77
N ASN A 23 5.07 10.65 -6.05
CA ASN A 23 5.16 9.23 -5.85
C ASN A 23 5.17 8.93 -4.35
N MET A 24 4.65 7.75 -4.02
CA MET A 24 4.89 7.10 -2.72
C MET A 24 5.81 5.91 -2.95
N TYR A 25 6.88 5.82 -2.18
CA TYR A 25 7.85 4.74 -2.20
C TYR A 25 7.64 3.88 -0.96
N ALA A 26 7.58 2.56 -1.14
CA ALA A 26 7.49 1.62 -0.04
C ALA A 26 8.65 0.62 -0.10
N TYR A 27 9.24 0.34 1.05
CA TYR A 27 10.22 -0.73 1.22
C TYR A 27 9.79 -1.61 2.39
N CYS A 28 9.85 -2.94 2.21
CA CYS A 28 9.36 -3.90 3.18
C CYS A 28 10.48 -4.83 3.65
N THR A 29 10.71 -4.92 4.96
CA THR A 29 11.61 -5.92 5.57
C THR A 29 10.89 -6.94 6.44
N ASN A 30 9.71 -6.57 6.95
CA ASN A 30 8.86 -7.41 7.76
C ASN A 30 7.50 -7.64 7.08
N ARG A 31 6.57 -6.69 7.21
CA ARG A 31 5.21 -6.77 6.71
C ARG A 31 4.78 -5.41 6.22
N MET A 32 4.32 -5.39 4.98
CA MET A 32 3.66 -4.26 4.35
C MET A 32 2.70 -4.87 3.33
N CYS A 33 1.50 -4.33 3.24
CA CYS A 33 0.53 -4.72 2.24
C CYS A 33 -0.17 -3.48 1.70
N TRP A 34 -0.79 -3.63 0.53
CA TRP A 34 -1.54 -2.57 -0.10
C TRP A 34 -2.79 -3.09 -0.79
N VAL A 35 -3.79 -2.23 -0.90
CA VAL A 35 -4.99 -2.44 -1.71
C VAL A 35 -5.22 -1.19 -2.55
N THR A 36 -5.58 -1.38 -3.81
CA THR A 36 -5.97 -0.28 -4.71
C THR A 36 -7.47 -0.35 -4.94
N ARG A 37 -8.16 0.75 -4.63
CA ARG A 37 -9.59 0.95 -4.90
C ARG A 37 -9.74 1.88 -6.09
N GLN A 38 -10.61 1.50 -7.01
CA GLN A 38 -11.01 2.27 -8.19
C GLN A 38 -12.46 1.93 -8.51
N TYR A 39 -13.14 2.77 -9.28
CA TYR A 39 -14.53 2.50 -9.65
C TYR A 39 -14.69 1.11 -10.31
N PRO A 40 -15.72 0.34 -9.94
CA PRO A 40 -16.73 0.61 -8.91
C PRO A 40 -16.17 0.46 -7.48
N PHE A 41 -16.33 1.49 -6.65
CA PHE A 41 -15.84 1.49 -5.27
C PHE A 41 -16.83 0.71 -4.40
N GLY A 42 -16.55 -0.56 -4.13
CA GLY A 42 -17.36 -1.36 -3.22
C GLY A 42 -17.33 -0.85 -1.78
N GLU A 43 -17.86 -1.66 -0.87
CA GLU A 43 -17.77 -1.42 0.57
C GLU A 43 -16.47 -1.98 1.14
N ALA A 44 -15.93 -1.33 2.18
CA ALA A 44 -14.83 -1.89 2.95
C ALA A 44 -15.24 -2.12 4.40
N HIS A 45 -15.02 -3.34 4.89
CA HIS A 45 -15.33 -3.75 6.25
C HIS A 45 -14.06 -3.74 7.09
N LEU A 46 -13.97 -2.83 8.05
CA LEU A 46 -12.80 -2.60 8.89
C LEU A 46 -12.67 -3.68 9.97
N ILE A 47 -11.51 -4.33 10.03
CA ILE A 47 -11.25 -5.43 10.99
C ILE A 47 -11.24 -4.93 12.44
N ASP A 48 -10.71 -3.72 12.66
CA ASP A 48 -10.47 -3.19 14.01
C ASP A 48 -11.75 -2.72 14.72
N THR A 49 -12.67 -2.15 13.96
CA THR A 49 -13.89 -1.50 14.45
C THR A 49 -15.16 -2.28 14.10
N GLY A 50 -15.09 -3.17 13.09
CA GLY A 50 -16.28 -3.84 12.54
C GLY A 50 -17.18 -2.90 11.73
N GLU A 51 -16.73 -1.69 11.43
CA GLU A 51 -17.49 -0.71 10.66
C GLU A 51 -17.37 -0.99 9.16
N THR A 52 -18.46 -0.77 8.43
CA THR A 52 -18.48 -0.81 6.98
C THR A 52 -18.54 0.61 6.41
N ILE A 53 -17.60 0.92 5.53
CA ILE A 53 -17.55 2.20 4.82
C ILE A 53 -17.96 1.98 3.36
N ASP A 54 -19.05 2.63 2.93
CA ASP A 54 -19.44 2.71 1.52
C ASP A 54 -18.72 3.89 0.84
N PHE A 55 -17.87 3.56 -0.13
CA PHE A 55 -17.07 4.53 -0.87
C PHE A 55 -17.79 5.10 -2.10
N ASN A 56 -18.90 4.51 -2.55
CA ASN A 56 -19.66 5.01 -3.70
C ASN A 56 -20.21 6.43 -3.49
N THR A 57 -20.36 6.85 -2.23
CA THR A 57 -20.88 8.18 -1.88
C THR A 57 -19.81 9.25 -1.74
N ARG A 58 -18.53 8.89 -1.86
CA ARG A 58 -17.40 9.77 -1.47
C ARG A 58 -16.34 10.00 -2.54
N LEU A 59 -16.34 9.25 -3.64
CA LEU A 59 -15.27 9.26 -4.65
C LEU A 59 -15.82 9.40 -6.07
N ASP A 60 -15.08 10.07 -6.93
CA ASP A 60 -15.39 10.21 -8.35
C ASP A 60 -14.95 8.95 -9.13
N LYS A 61 -15.61 8.66 -10.26
CA LYS A 61 -15.39 7.43 -11.03
C LYS A 61 -13.95 7.26 -11.55
N ASP A 62 -13.22 8.36 -11.67
CA ASP A 62 -11.85 8.39 -12.16
C ASP A 62 -10.81 8.26 -11.03
N ASP A 63 -11.25 8.26 -9.76
CA ASP A 63 -10.34 8.15 -8.63
C ASP A 63 -9.67 6.76 -8.58
N VAL A 64 -8.38 6.76 -8.27
CA VAL A 64 -7.61 5.55 -7.98
C VAL A 64 -6.85 5.78 -6.69
N ILE A 65 -7.19 5.02 -5.66
CA ILE A 65 -6.67 5.21 -4.31
C ILE A 65 -5.97 3.93 -3.88
N THR A 66 -4.69 4.04 -3.54
CA THR A 66 -3.98 2.96 -2.85
C THR A 66 -3.88 3.26 -1.37
N ILE A 67 -4.27 2.30 -0.54
CA ILE A 67 -3.94 2.28 0.88
C ILE A 67 -2.77 1.34 1.08
N ILE A 68 -1.78 1.79 1.87
CA ILE A 68 -0.61 0.99 2.25
C ILE A 68 -0.61 0.91 3.79
N ALA A 69 -0.49 -0.30 4.32
CA ALA A 69 -0.50 -0.56 5.75
C ALA A 69 0.43 -1.71 6.11
N SER A 70 0.75 -1.90 7.39
CA SER A 70 1.57 -3.03 7.85
C SER A 70 0.84 -4.36 7.78
N HIS A 71 -0.50 -4.34 7.82
CA HIS A 71 -1.41 -5.48 7.73
C HIS A 71 -2.71 -5.04 7.03
N SER A 72 -3.46 -6.00 6.50
CA SER A 72 -4.77 -5.73 5.91
C SER A 72 -5.67 -5.06 6.95
N LEU A 73 -6.31 -3.96 6.57
CA LEU A 73 -7.24 -3.24 7.44
C LEU A 73 -8.68 -3.72 7.25
N THR A 74 -8.94 -4.48 6.17
CA THR A 74 -10.25 -4.98 5.79
C THR A 74 -10.18 -6.47 5.48
N ASP A 75 -11.28 -7.19 5.71
CA ASP A 75 -11.38 -8.66 5.51
C ASP A 75 -12.22 -9.06 4.28
N ASN A 76 -12.91 -8.10 3.66
CA ASN A 76 -13.77 -8.29 2.51
C ASN A 76 -13.12 -7.85 1.19
N GLU A 77 -11.80 -7.60 1.19
CA GLU A 77 -11.00 -7.19 0.03
C GLU A 77 -9.69 -7.98 -0.04
N GLN A 78 -9.16 -8.15 -1.25
CA GLN A 78 -7.86 -8.77 -1.44
C GLN A 78 -6.74 -7.73 -1.30
N TRP A 79 -5.96 -7.85 -0.23
CA TRP A 79 -4.73 -7.08 -0.04
C TRP A 79 -3.55 -7.81 -0.71
N ASN A 80 -2.67 -7.03 -1.33
CA ASN A 80 -1.41 -7.52 -1.87
C ASN A 80 -0.33 -7.37 -0.80
N CYS A 81 0.41 -8.43 -0.51
CA CYS A 81 1.51 -8.39 0.47
C CYS A 81 2.85 -8.19 -0.23
N MET A 82 3.72 -7.38 0.37
CA MET A 82 5.08 -7.16 -0.10
C MET A 82 6.00 -8.25 0.42
N GLU A 83 6.91 -8.72 -0.43
CA GLU A 83 7.99 -9.62 -0.02
C GLU A 83 9.08 -8.86 0.76
N LYS A 84 9.85 -9.59 1.57
CA LYS A 84 11.03 -9.03 2.24
C LYS A 84 12.05 -8.53 1.20
N GLY A 85 12.55 -7.31 1.38
CA GLY A 85 13.45 -6.63 0.46
C GLY A 85 12.75 -6.04 -0.77
N GLU A 86 11.41 -6.12 -0.86
CA GLU A 86 10.67 -5.55 -1.97
C GLU A 86 10.62 -4.02 -1.87
N PHE A 87 10.88 -3.37 -3.00
CA PHE A 87 10.78 -1.93 -3.17
C PHE A 87 9.72 -1.61 -4.22
N ARG A 88 8.69 -0.84 -3.84
CA ARG A 88 7.59 -0.45 -4.71
C ARG A 88 7.48 1.06 -4.85
N VAL A 89 6.98 1.47 -6.01
CA VAL A 89 6.62 2.86 -6.29
C VAL A 89 5.13 2.90 -6.62
N PHE A 90 4.42 3.82 -5.99
CA PHE A 90 3.03 4.08 -6.24
C PHE A 90 2.91 5.47 -6.86
N SER A 91 2.34 5.54 -8.06
CA SER A 91 2.17 6.77 -8.82
C SER A 91 0.72 6.82 -9.29
N ASN A 92 0.03 7.95 -9.08
CA ASN A 92 -1.38 8.12 -9.44
C ASN A 92 -2.27 6.94 -8.95
N GLY A 93 -2.06 6.50 -7.70
CA GLY A 93 -2.80 5.39 -7.09
C GLY A 93 -2.48 3.98 -7.63
N LYS A 94 -1.43 3.81 -8.44
CA LYS A 94 -1.08 2.51 -9.04
C LYS A 94 0.29 2.04 -8.59
N SER A 95 0.37 0.77 -8.18
CA SER A 95 1.64 0.15 -7.77
C SER A 95 2.46 -0.30 -8.97
N SER A 96 3.76 -0.04 -8.92
CA SER A 96 4.76 -0.64 -9.80
C SER A 96 5.91 -1.18 -8.96
N ARG A 97 6.46 -2.32 -9.37
CA ARG A 97 7.68 -2.86 -8.79
C ARG A 97 8.85 -2.29 -9.58
N LEU A 98 9.81 -1.67 -8.92
CA LEU A 98 11.07 -1.34 -9.57
C LEU A 98 11.83 -2.66 -9.73
N ALA A 99 12.07 -3.05 -10.99
CA ALA A 99 13.02 -4.12 -11.28
C ALA A 99 14.42 -3.63 -10.86
N THR A 100 15.14 -4.51 -10.16
CA THR A 100 16.58 -4.38 -9.87
C THR A 100 17.40 -4.37 -11.14
#